data_AF-A0A941A289-F1
#
_entry.id   AF-A0A941A289-F1
#
_cell.length_a   1.000
_cell.length_b   1.000
_cell.length_c   1.000
_cell.angle_alpha   90.00
_cell.angle_beta   90.00
_cell.angle_gamma   90.00
#
_symmetry.space_group_name_H-M   'P 1'
#
loop_
_entity.id
_entity.type
_entity.pdbx_description
1 polymer ?
#
loop_
_entity_poly.entity_id
_entity_poly.type
_entity_poly.pdbx_seq_one_letter_code
_entity_poly.pdbx_strand_id
1 'polypeptide(L)' 'EGGIQHLGIVVDDLDRVVEEARRAGYEVIQSGRGHGVRGDGKFAYLSTEDDLYTVYELIELVSERYPPERVYPTPRP' A
#
# COMPACT_ATOMS: atom_id res chain seq x y z
N GLU A 1 19.69 5.12 14.85
CA GLU A 1 19.60 3.81 14.17
C GLU A 1 18.31 3.78 13.35
N GLY A 2 18.27 3.06 12.24
CA GLY A 2 17.11 2.98 11.34
C GLY A 2 17.01 1.59 10.73
N GLY A 3 15.81 1.20 10.31
CA GLY A 3 15.52 -0.12 9.74
C GLY A 3 14.36 -0.08 8.76
N ILE A 4 13.99 -1.24 8.22
CA ILE A 4 12.84 -1.39 7.33
C ILE A 4 11.57 -1.18 8.15
N GLN A 5 10.72 -0.25 7.72
CA GLN A 5 9.42 -0.02 8.37
C GLN A 5 8.35 -0.99 7.83
N HIS A 6 8.22 -1.11 6.51
CA HIS A 6 7.30 -2.01 5.83
C HIS A 6 7.81 -2.33 4.41
N LEU A 7 7.23 -3.35 3.77
CA LEU A 7 7.46 -3.69 2.37
C LEU A 7 6.15 -3.58 1.57
N GLY A 8 6.17 -2.80 0.49
CA GLY A 8 5.03 -2.63 -0.42
C GLY A 8 5.01 -3.68 -1.52
N ILE A 9 3.87 -4.37 -1.66
CA ILE A 9 3.60 -5.43 -2.62
C ILE A 9 2.44 -4.99 -3.52
N VAL A 10 2.73 -4.81 -4.81
CA VAL A 10 1.70 -4.46 -5.80
C VAL A 10 0.91 -5.71 -6.18
N VAL A 11 -0.42 -5.58 -6.18
CA VAL A 11 -1.36 -6.65 -6.53
C VAL A 11 -2.42 -6.14 -7.49
N ASP A 12 -2.95 -7.03 -8.33
CA ASP A 12 -3.96 -6.66 -9.33
C ASP A 12 -5.37 -6.47 -8.73
N ASP A 13 -5.68 -7.20 -7.66
CA ASP A 13 -6.99 -7.17 -6.97
C ASP A 13 -6.75 -7.23 -5.46
N LEU A 14 -6.86 -6.07 -4.79
CA LEU A 14 -6.61 -6.00 -3.36
C LEU A 14 -7.64 -6.79 -2.56
N ASP A 15 -8.92 -6.72 -2.94
CA ASP A 15 -10.00 -7.31 -2.15
C ASP A 15 -9.82 -8.84 -2.12
N ARG A 16 -9.48 -9.45 -3.26
CA ARG A 16 -9.15 -10.89 -3.32
C ARG A 16 -7.95 -11.25 -2.43
N VAL A 17 -6.84 -10.51 -2.53
CA VAL A 17 -5.61 -10.85 -1.80
C VAL A 17 -5.74 -10.59 -0.30
N VAL A 18 -6.51 -9.57 0.11
CA VAL A 18 -6.83 -9.35 1.53
C VAL A 18 -7.65 -10.51 2.09
N GLU A 19 -8.60 -11.06 1.34
CA GLU A 19 -9.33 -12.26 1.76
C GLU A 19 -8.43 -13.49 1.88
N GLU A 20 -7.42 -13.63 0.99
CA GLU A 20 -6.40 -14.68 1.12
C GLU A 20 -5.54 -14.50 2.37
N ALA A 21 -5.10 -13.27 2.66
CA ALA A 21 -4.34 -12.93 3.85
C ALA A 21 -5.13 -13.23 5.14
N ARG A 22 -6.41 -12.86 5.18
CA ARG A 22 -7.32 -13.18 6.30
C ARG A 22 -7.47 -14.69 6.51
N ARG A 23 -7.62 -15.46 5.44
CA ARG A 23 -7.67 -16.93 5.50
C ARG A 23 -6.35 -17.54 5.99
N ALA A 24 -5.22 -16.88 5.73
CA ALA A 24 -3.91 -17.25 6.24
C ALA A 24 -3.68 -16.81 7.70
N GLY A 25 -4.60 -16.05 8.30
CA GLY A 25 -4.52 -15.61 9.69
C GLY A 25 -3.98 -14.20 9.91
N TYR A 26 -3.72 -13.43 8.84
CA TYR A 26 -3.22 -12.06 8.95
C TYR A 26 -4.37 -11.05 9.11
N GLU A 27 -4.22 -10.13 10.06
CA GLU A 27 -5.16 -9.03 10.28
C GLU A 27 -4.81 -7.83 9.39
N VAL A 28 -5.84 -7.12 8.90
CA VAL A 28 -5.66 -5.80 8.28
C VAL A 28 -5.65 -4.74 9.37
N ILE A 29 -4.49 -4.13 9.61
CA ILE A 29 -4.29 -3.15 10.69
C ILE A 29 -4.58 -1.71 10.24
N GLN A 30 -4.48 -1.42 8.95
CA GLN A 30 -4.84 -0.14 8.37
C GLN A 30 -5.19 -0.31 6.88
N SER A 31 -6.15 0.47 6.39
CA SER A 31 -6.52 0.45 4.97
C SER A 31 -6.99 1.82 4.49
N GLY A 32 -6.95 2.01 3.17
CA GLY A 32 -7.48 3.20 2.52
C GLY A 32 -7.84 2.90 1.07
N ARG A 33 -8.73 3.72 0.50
CA ARG A 33 -9.23 3.57 -0.88
C ARG A 33 -9.56 4.94 -1.49
N GLY A 34 -9.57 5.00 -2.81
CA GLY A 34 -10.06 6.16 -3.56
C GLY A 34 -9.13 7.37 -3.56
N HIS A 35 -7.82 7.12 -3.48
CA HIS A 35 -6.80 8.16 -3.51
C HIS A 35 -6.31 8.49 -4.93
N GLY A 36 -6.78 7.76 -5.95
CA GLY A 36 -6.59 8.10 -7.36
C GLY A 36 -7.53 9.20 -7.83
N VAL A 37 -7.18 9.86 -8.94
CA VAL A 37 -8.01 10.92 -9.56
C VAL A 37 -9.42 10.40 -9.90
N ARG A 38 -9.53 9.12 -10.26
CA ARG A 38 -10.81 8.49 -10.62
C ARG A 38 -11.51 7.82 -9.44
N GLY A 39 -11.06 8.07 -8.21
CA GLY A 39 -11.56 7.41 -7.01
C GLY A 39 -11.16 5.93 -6.92
N ASP A 40 -10.16 5.51 -7.67
CA ASP A 40 -9.55 4.18 -7.63
C ASP A 40 -8.31 4.16 -6.74
N GLY A 41 -7.63 3.01 -6.72
CA GLY A 41 -6.51 2.73 -5.84
C GLY A 41 -6.93 2.32 -4.43
N LYS A 42 -6.25 1.32 -3.91
CA LYS A 42 -6.50 0.77 -2.58
C LYS A 42 -5.20 0.31 -1.95
N PHE A 43 -5.12 0.36 -0.64
CA PHE A 43 -4.04 -0.28 0.10
C PHE A 43 -4.55 -0.91 1.40
N ALA A 44 -3.82 -1.92 1.86
CA ALA A 44 -4.02 -2.54 3.16
C ALA A 44 -2.68 -2.93 3.78
N TYR A 45 -2.44 -2.51 5.02
CA TYR A 45 -1.32 -2.98 5.83
C TYR A 45 -1.75 -4.22 6.63
N LEU A 46 -0.87 -5.21 6.68
CA LEU A 46 -1.10 -6.49 7.35
C LEU A 46 -0.23 -6.63 8.60
N SER A 47 -0.77 -7.27 9.65
CA SER A 47 -0.05 -7.65 10.87
C SER A 47 0.88 -8.86 10.64
N THR A 48 1.93 -8.68 9.84
CA THR A 48 2.85 -9.75 9.43
C THR A 48 4.14 -9.80 10.25
N GLU A 49 4.28 -8.98 11.27
CA GLU A 49 5.52 -8.82 12.02
C GLU A 49 5.98 -10.11 12.72
N ASP A 50 5.05 -10.91 13.23
CA ASP A 50 5.38 -12.14 13.97
C ASP A 50 5.93 -13.25 13.05
N ASP A 51 5.49 -13.30 11.80
CA ASP A 51 5.85 -14.35 10.84
C ASP A 51 6.90 -13.90 9.82
N LEU A 52 6.84 -12.64 9.39
CA LEU A 52 7.62 -12.07 8.28
C LEU A 52 8.55 -10.94 8.73
N TYR A 53 8.63 -10.66 10.03
CA TYR A 53 9.53 -9.70 10.67
C TYR A 53 9.37 -8.24 10.23
N THR A 54 8.32 -7.92 9.46
CA THR A 54 7.97 -6.56 9.03
C THR A 54 6.52 -6.51 8.58
N VAL A 55 5.95 -5.31 8.52
CA VAL A 55 4.60 -5.06 8.00
C VAL A 55 4.61 -5.15 6.48
N TYR A 56 3.61 -5.83 5.92
CA TYR A 56 3.40 -5.87 4.47
C TYR A 56 2.28 -4.91 4.10
N GLU A 57 2.51 -4.06 3.10
CA GLU A 57 1.51 -3.21 2.47
C GLU A 57 1.10 -3.83 1.14
N LEU A 58 -0.16 -4.26 1.02
CA LEU A 58 -0.74 -4.67 -0.24
C LEU A 58 -1.28 -3.44 -0.98
N ILE A 59 -0.93 -3.27 -2.25
CA ILE A 59 -1.21 -2.05 -3.03
C ILE A 59 -1.88 -2.42 -4.35
N GLU A 60 -3.12 -1.99 -4.54
CA GLU A 60 -3.76 -1.94 -5.87
C GLU A 60 -3.56 -0.51 -6.41
N LEU A 61 -2.75 -0.40 -7.48
CA LEU A 61 -2.30 0.89 -7.98
C LEU A 61 -3.47 1.74 -8.49
N VAL A 62 -3.37 3.05 -8.27
CA VAL A 62 -4.21 4.01 -9.00
C VAL A 62 -3.85 3.99 -10.47
N SER A 63 -4.87 4.14 -11.30
CA SER A 63 -4.70 4.32 -12.73
C SER A 63 -4.27 5.75 -13.11
N GLU A 64 -4.49 6.72 -12.23
CA GLU A 64 -4.03 8.10 -12.39
C GLU A 64 -3.77 8.76 -11.02
N ARG A 65 -2.57 9.31 -10.84
CA ARG A 65 -2.17 10.04 -9.62
C ARG A 65 -2.51 11.52 -9.77
N TYR A 66 -2.88 12.16 -8.65
CA TYR A 66 -2.90 13.62 -8.60
C TYR A 66 -1.51 14.19 -8.88
N PRO A 67 -1.41 15.32 -9.59
CA PRO A 67 -0.13 16.01 -9.71
C PRO A 67 0.36 16.42 -8.32
N PRO A 68 1.68 16.33 -8.05
CA PRO A 68 2.21 16.78 -6.78
C PRO A 68 2.02 18.29 -6.63
N GLU A 69 1.64 18.75 -5.43
CA GLU A 69 1.55 20.18 -5.12
C GLU A 69 2.91 20.89 -5.27
N ARG A 70 4.01 20.14 -5.06
CA ARG A 70 5.38 20.63 -5.20
C ARG A 70 6.33 19.49 -5.57
N VAL A 71 7.31 19.80 -6.43
CA VAL A 71 8.43 18.89 -6.78
C VAL A 71 9.72 19.44 -6.16
N TYR A 72 10.50 18.57 -5.51
CA TYR A 72 11.80 18.92 -4.93
C TYR A 72 12.91 17.94 -5.38
N PRO A 73 14.12 18.43 -5.72
CA PRO A 73 14.43 19.85 -5.94
C PRO A 73 13.59 20.41 -7.08
N THR A 74 13.44 21.74 -7.15
CA THR A 74 12.73 22.37 -8.26
C THR A 74 13.33 21.89 -9.59
N PRO A 75 12.53 21.39 -10.56
CA PRO A 75 13.03 20.94 -11.84
C PRO A 75 13.87 22.04 -12.50
N ARG A 76 14.99 21.68 -13.14
CA ARG A 76 15.75 22.63 -13.95
C ARG A 76 14.92 23.00 -15.19
N PRO A 77 14.99 24.26 -15.66
CA PRO A 77 14.33 24.70 -16.88
C PRO A 77 14.82 23.95 -18.12
#